data_AF-A0A4Y8IF59-F1
#
_entry.id   AF-A0A4Y8IF59-F1
#
_cell.length_a   1.000
_cell.length_b   1.000
_cell.length_c   1.000
_cell.angle_alpha   90.00
_cell.angle_beta   90.00
_cell.angle_gamma   90.00
#
_symmetry.space_group_name_H-M   'P 1'
#
loop_
_entity.id
_entity.type
_entity.pdbx_description
1 polymer ?
#
loop_
_entity_poly.entity_id
_entity_poly.type
_entity_poly.pdbx_seq_one_letter_code
_entity_poly.pdbx_strand_id
1 'polypeptide(L)'
;MQLIKDYFPLFFFLTGGFIFLYLVLTKYTEEAHQKELKKNKWMKKDYYNYENAIFYRIMSNSYLIAKTFLIIGSLIPIAIGLLILWSMF
;
A
#
# COMPACT_ATOMS: atom_id res chain seq x y z
N MET A 1 11.62 -28.24 11.36
CA MET A 1 12.16 -27.21 10.45
C MET A 1 11.16 -26.81 9.34
N GLN A 2 10.25 -27.69 8.91
CA GLN A 2 9.16 -27.37 7.96
C GLN A 2 8.19 -26.32 8.52
N LEU A 3 7.66 -26.54 9.74
CA LEU A 3 6.67 -25.63 10.38
C LEU A 3 7.12 -24.16 10.38
N ILE A 4 8.37 -23.90 10.75
CA ILE A 4 8.91 -22.53 10.78
C ILE A 4 8.93 -21.91 9.37
N LYS A 5 9.23 -22.69 8.34
CA LYS A 5 9.25 -22.21 6.94
C LYS A 5 7.87 -21.88 6.41
N ASP A 6 6.82 -22.53 6.92
CA ASP A 6 5.44 -22.31 6.47
C ASP A 6 4.76 -21.18 7.25
N TYR A 7 5.04 -21.07 8.56
CA TYR A 7 4.49 -20.01 9.41
C TYR A 7 5.19 -18.66 9.24
N PHE A 8 6.47 -18.63 8.86
CA PHE A 8 7.20 -17.38 8.65
C PHE A 8 6.59 -16.49 7.54
N PRO A 9 6.32 -16.99 6.31
CA PRO A 9 5.68 -16.19 5.28
C PRO A 9 4.25 -15.80 5.66
N LEU A 10 3.50 -16.71 6.29
CA LEU A 10 2.17 -16.41 6.82
C LEU A 10 2.21 -15.21 7.78
N PHE A 11 3.08 -15.28 8.80
CA PHE A 11 3.25 -14.22 9.78
C PHE A 11 3.69 -12.92 9.11
N PHE A 12 4.65 -12.98 8.18
CA PHE A 12 5.14 -11.81 7.47
C PHE A 12 4.04 -11.11 6.67
N PHE A 13 3.25 -11.85 5.88
CA PHE A 13 2.19 -11.28 5.06
C PHE A 13 1.02 -10.74 5.88
N LEU A 14 0.56 -11.48 6.89
CA LEU A 14 -0.52 -11.01 7.75
C LEU A 14 -0.09 -9.81 8.58
N THR A 15 1.00 -9.91 9.33
CA THR A 15 1.44 -8.80 10.20
C THR A 15 1.87 -7.59 9.39
N GLY A 16 2.64 -7.78 8.32
CA GLY A 16 3.03 -6.71 7.41
C GLY A 16 1.81 -6.03 6.77
N GLY A 17 0.84 -6.82 6.32
CA GLY A 17 -0.40 -6.30 5.75
C GLY A 17 -1.25 -5.51 6.74
N PHE A 18 -1.46 -6.04 7.95
CA PHE A 18 -2.20 -5.34 9.00
C PHE A 18 -1.50 -4.08 9.51
N ILE A 19 -0.17 -4.13 9.68
CA ILE A 19 0.62 -2.95 10.06
C ILE A 19 0.52 -1.87 8.97
N PHE A 20 0.65 -2.26 7.70
CA PHE A 20 0.55 -1.32 6.60
C PHE A 20 -0.86 -0.71 6.51
N LEU A 21 -1.92 -1.52 6.63
CA LEU A 21 -3.30 -1.03 6.70
C LEU A 21 -3.49 -0.05 7.87
N TYR A 22 -2.99 -0.39 9.06
CA TYR A 22 -3.05 0.48 10.23
C TYR A 22 -2.37 1.83 9.98
N LEU A 23 -1.18 1.83 9.36
CA LEU A 23 -0.47 3.07 9.00
C LEU A 23 -1.26 3.89 7.97
N VAL A 24 -1.86 3.25 6.96
CA VAL A 24 -2.70 3.94 5.97
C VAL A 24 -3.93 4.56 6.63
N LEU A 25 -4.59 3.86 7.55
CA LEU A 25 -5.78 4.38 8.23
C LEU A 25 -5.44 5.55 9.15
N THR A 26 -4.37 5.43 9.95
CA THR A 26 -4.06 6.37 11.06
C THR A 26 -3.04 7.44 10.71
N LYS A 27 -2.01 7.12 9.91
CA LYS A 27 -0.88 8.02 9.62
C LYS A 27 -0.99 8.69 8.25
N TYR A 28 -1.68 8.07 7.30
CA TYR A 28 -1.94 8.71 6.01
C TYR A 28 -3.11 9.69 6.12
N THR A 29 -2.80 10.91 6.59
CA THR A 29 -3.71 12.05 6.64
C THR A 29 -3.57 12.91 5.39
N GLU A 30 -4.51 13.83 5.17
CA GLU A 30 -4.46 14.76 4.04
C GLU A 30 -3.21 15.66 4.09
N GLU A 31 -2.81 16.09 5.29
CA GLU A 31 -1.56 16.82 5.50
C GLU A 31 -0.32 16.01 5.12
N ALA A 32 -0.28 14.72 5.51
CA ALA A 32 0.80 13.81 5.14
C ALA A 32 0.85 13.59 3.63
N HIS A 33 -0.31 13.46 2.98
CA HIS A 33 -0.44 13.34 1.53
C HIS A 33 0.13 14.58 0.81
N GLN A 34 -0.25 15.78 1.23
CA GLN A 34 0.29 17.02 0.66
C GLN A 34 1.80 17.16 0.90
N LYS A 35 2.30 16.73 2.06
CA LYS A 35 3.73 16.72 2.38
C LYS A 35 4.50 15.77 1.47
N GLU A 36 3.97 14.57 1.20
CA GLU A 36 4.55 13.62 0.26
C GLU A 36 4.57 14.14 -1.17
N LEU A 37 3.48 14.76 -1.64
CA LEU A 37 3.42 15.36 -2.97
C LEU A 37 4.44 16.50 -3.15
N LYS A 38 4.63 17.32 -2.11
CA LYS A 38 5.66 18.37 -2.10
C LYS A 38 7.08 17.79 -2.07
N LYS A 39 7.32 16.72 -1.31
CA LYS A 39 8.61 16.01 -1.31
C LYS A 39 8.90 15.41 -2.70
N ASN A 40 7.87 14.88 -3.35
CA ASN A 40 7.95 14.25 -4.66
C ASN A 40 7.73 15.19 -5.85
N LYS A 41 7.87 16.51 -5.65
CA LYS A 41 7.69 17.51 -6.70
C LYS A 41 8.70 17.39 -7.84
N TRP A 42 9.91 16.87 -7.57
CA TRP A 42 10.92 16.50 -8.58
C TRP A 42 10.45 15.39 -9.54
N MET A 43 9.70 14.39 -9.08
CA MET A 43 9.19 13.30 -9.91
C MET A 43 8.12 13.75 -10.90
N LYS A 44 7.54 14.96 -10.74
CA LYS A 44 6.63 15.54 -11.75
C LYS A 44 7.31 15.69 -13.10
N LYS A 45 8.59 16.03 -13.16
CA LYS A 45 9.23 16.36 -14.44
C LYS A 45 9.33 15.15 -15.37
N ASP A 46 9.48 13.95 -14.80
CA ASP A 46 9.65 12.71 -15.56
C ASP A 46 8.33 11.95 -15.75
N TYR A 47 7.38 12.04 -14.81
CA TYR A 47 6.09 11.35 -14.90
C TYR A 47 5.11 11.97 -15.91
N TYR A 48 5.23 13.27 -16.22
CA TYR A 48 4.35 13.92 -17.20
C TYR A 48 4.59 13.45 -18.65
N ASN A 49 5.71 12.76 -18.92
CA ASN A 49 6.02 12.23 -20.25
C ASN A 49 5.45 10.82 -20.50
N TYR A 50 4.80 10.19 -19.52
CA TYR A 50 4.26 8.83 -19.65
C TYR A 50 2.73 8.81 -19.55
N GLU A 51 2.10 7.78 -20.12
CA GLU A 51 0.65 7.52 -20.10
C GLU A 51 0.05 7.53 -18.68
N ASN A 52 0.87 7.28 -17.66
CA ASN A 52 0.50 7.31 -16.25
C ASN A 52 0.31 8.73 -15.67
N ALA A 53 0.51 9.79 -16.44
CA ALA A 53 0.33 11.18 -16.01
C ALA A 53 -1.09 11.45 -15.48
N ILE A 54 -2.10 10.81 -16.07
CA ILE A 54 -3.50 10.91 -15.62
C ILE A 54 -3.65 10.29 -14.23
N PHE A 55 -3.08 9.10 -14.01
CA PHE A 55 -3.16 8.40 -12.74
C PHE A 55 -2.45 9.17 -11.64
N TYR A 56 -1.26 9.71 -11.91
CA TYR A 56 -0.55 10.59 -10.99
C TYR A 56 -1.36 11.85 -10.69
N ARG A 57 -1.98 12.48 -11.70
CA ARG A 57 -2.80 13.68 -11.51
C ARG A 57 -4.00 13.41 -10.60
N ILE A 58 -4.71 12.29 -10.82
CA ILE A 58 -5.84 11.87 -9.99
C ILE A 58 -5.39 11.61 -8.55
N MET A 59 -4.35 10.80 -8.38
CA MET A 59 -3.78 10.48 -7.07
C MET A 59 -3.26 11.72 -6.34
N SER A 60 -2.70 12.70 -7.06
CA SER A 60 -2.16 13.94 -6.48
C SER A 60 -3.22 14.98 -6.14
N ASN A 61 -4.39 14.93 -6.78
CA ASN A 61 -5.47 15.89 -6.56
C ASN A 61 -6.49 15.40 -5.54
N SER A 62 -6.58 14.09 -5.30
CA SER A 62 -7.58 13.53 -4.40
C SER A 62 -6.93 12.61 -3.36
N TYR A 63 -6.82 13.15 -2.15
CA TYR A 63 -6.42 12.38 -0.97
C TYR A 63 -7.32 11.16 -0.75
N LEU A 64 -8.64 11.30 -0.94
CA LEU A 64 -9.59 10.18 -0.76
C LEU A 64 -9.33 9.04 -1.74
N ILE A 65 -9.07 9.37 -3.01
CA ILE A 65 -8.75 8.35 -4.03
C ILE A 65 -7.41 7.71 -3.69
N ALA A 66 -6.38 8.50 -3.36
CA ALA A 66 -5.08 7.98 -2.98
C ALA A 66 -5.12 7.06 -1.75
N LYS A 67 -5.86 7.47 -0.72
CA LYS A 67 -6.06 6.67 0.48
C LYS A 67 -6.81 5.38 0.17
N THR A 68 -7.83 5.43 -0.67
CA THR A 68 -8.58 4.23 -1.10
C THR A 68 -7.67 3.24 -1.83
N PHE A 69 -6.83 3.70 -2.76
CA PHE A 69 -5.85 2.84 -3.43
C PHE A 69 -4.82 2.25 -2.46
N LEU A 70 -4.36 3.01 -1.48
CA LEU A 70 -3.45 2.49 -0.46
C LEU A 70 -4.13 1.44 0.43
N ILE A 71 -5.40 1.63 0.78
CA ILE A 71 -6.19 0.63 1.50
C ILE A 71 -6.32 -0.64 0.67
N ILE A 72 -6.72 -0.54 -0.61
CA ILE A 72 -6.80 -1.70 -1.51
C ILE A 72 -5.43 -2.40 -1.60
N GLY A 73 -4.35 -1.63 -1.77
CA GLY A 73 -2.99 -2.16 -1.80
C GLY A 73 -2.60 -2.89 -0.51
N SER A 74 -3.05 -2.41 0.65
CA SER A 74 -2.80 -3.05 1.94
C SER A 74 -3.60 -4.34 2.17
N LEU A 75 -4.73 -4.51 1.48
CA LEU A 75 -5.51 -5.74 1.53
C LEU A 75 -4.84 -6.89 0.76
N ILE A 76 -3.99 -6.60 -0.23
CA ILE A 76 -3.27 -7.61 -1.02
C ILE A 76 -2.42 -8.55 -0.13
N PRO A 77 -1.46 -8.06 0.68
CA PRO A 77 -0.67 -8.93 1.55
C PRO A 77 -1.54 -9.64 2.60
N ILE A 78 -2.63 -9.03 3.08
CA ILE A 78 -3.57 -9.69 3.99
C ILE A 78 -4.25 -10.87 3.29
N ALA A 79 -4.75 -10.68 2.08
CA ALA A 79 -5.38 -11.73 1.28
C ALA A 79 -4.40 -12.88 0.98
N ILE A 80 -3.15 -12.57 0.64
CA ILE A 80 -2.09 -13.58 0.46
C ILE A 80 -1.87 -14.35 1.76
N GLY A 81 -1.77 -13.66 2.90
CA GLY A 81 -1.63 -14.30 4.22
C GLY A 81 -2.80 -15.23 4.53
N LEU A 82 -4.05 -14.82 4.23
CA LEU A 82 -5.23 -15.67 4.40
C LEU A 82 -5.22 -16.89 3.48
N LEU A 83 -4.78 -16.75 2.22
CA LEU A 83 -4.66 -17.87 1.30
C LEU A 83 -3.58 -18.88 1.76
N ILE A 84 -2.46 -18.39 2.30
CA ILE A 84 -1.44 -19.26 2.90
C ILE A 84 -2.05 -20.00 4.10
N LEU A 85 -2.75 -19.30 5.00
CA LEU A 85 -3.41 -19.91 6.16
C LEU A 85 -4.39 -21.00 5.72
N TRP A 86 -5.20 -20.71 4.70
CA TRP A 86 -6.16 -21.66 4.14
C TRP A 86 -5.47 -22.89 3.56
N SER A 87 -4.34 -22.73 2.88
CA SER A 87 -3.58 -23.87 2.32
C SER A 87 -2.98 -24.81 3.37
N MET A 88 -2.93 -24.39 4.64
CA MET A 88 -2.43 -25.19 5.76
C MET A 88 -3.52 -26.00 6.47
N PHE A 89 -4.81 -25.76 6.15
CA PHE A 89 -5.97 -26.51 6.63
C PHE A 89 -6.43 -27.54 5.60
#